data_AF-A0A944ACY3-F1
#
_entry.id   AF-A0A944ACY3-F1
#
_cell.length_a   1.000
_cell.length_b   1.000
_cell.length_c   1.000
_cell.angle_alpha   90.00
_cell.angle_beta   90.00
_cell.angle_gamma   90.00
#
_symmetry.space_group_name_H-M   'P 1'
#
loop_
_entity.id
_entity.type
_entity.pdbx_description
1 polymer ?
#
loop_
_entity_poly.entity_id
_entity_poly.type
_entity_poly.pdbx_seq_one_letter_code
_entity_poly.pdbx_strand_id
1 'polypeptide(L)'
;MHNGKYVFSQLLDFLDKDVFLRLSNKYDGNRYVKFFTCWNQLAVLMFGQLANRESLRDVALATQALSGKAYHLGFGKYATKSNLSKANNNRDYRIFEEFAYRVIAEARECRATDIFKLNGHVYAFDSTTIELCLNAFKWAIYRKNQGKGGIKVHTLYDIETSIPTFFHITEARVNDMNAMDAIPYEEN
;
A
#
# COMPACT_ATOMS: atom_id res chain seq x y z
N MET A 1 16.27 29.12 -4.92
CA MET A 1 16.22 27.73 -5.45
C MET A 1 16.56 26.79 -4.30
N HIS A 2 15.82 25.70 -4.11
CA HIS A 2 16.24 24.67 -3.15
C HIS A 2 17.43 23.92 -3.74
N ASN A 3 18.60 24.00 -3.11
CA ASN A 3 19.83 23.33 -3.55
C ASN A 3 19.88 21.84 -3.16
N GLY A 4 18.80 21.27 -2.64
CA GLY A 4 18.73 19.90 -2.14
C GLY A 4 17.51 19.13 -2.65
N LYS A 5 17.55 17.81 -2.47
CA LYS A 5 16.45 16.90 -2.81
C LYS A 5 15.25 17.15 -1.89
N TYR A 6 14.04 17.18 -2.45
CA TYR A 6 12.81 17.33 -1.66
C TYR A 6 12.66 16.20 -0.63
N VAL A 7 12.12 16.52 0.55
CA VAL A 7 11.90 15.54 1.64
C VAL A 7 11.12 14.32 1.15
N PHE A 8 10.05 14.53 0.38
CA PHE A 8 9.27 13.42 -0.20
C PHE A 8 10.12 12.52 -1.10
N SER A 9 11.00 13.11 -1.92
CA SER A 9 11.88 12.34 -2.79
C SER A 9 12.94 11.56 -2.01
N GLN A 10 13.34 12.02 -0.83
CA GLN A 10 14.22 11.28 0.08
C GLN A 10 13.49 10.07 0.69
N LEU A 11 12.19 10.19 0.99
CA LEU A 11 11.38 9.04 1.44
C LEU A 11 11.31 7.94 0.38
N LEU A 12 11.26 8.31 -0.90
CA LEU A 12 11.30 7.33 -2.00
C LEU A 12 12.66 6.65 -2.15
N ASP A 13 13.74 7.18 -1.59
CA ASP A 13 15.07 6.55 -1.69
C ASP A 13 15.21 5.31 -0.82
N PHE A 14 14.36 5.17 0.21
CA PHE A 14 14.27 3.94 1.00
C PHE A 14 13.59 2.79 0.25
N LEU A 15 13.02 3.07 -0.94
CA LEU A 15 12.34 2.08 -1.76
C LEU A 15 13.24 1.66 -2.91
N ASP A 16 13.60 0.37 -2.97
CA ASP A 16 14.38 -0.17 -4.09
C ASP A 16 13.55 -0.12 -5.39
N LYS A 17 13.86 0.89 -6.20
CA LYS A 17 13.19 1.13 -7.47
C LYS A 17 13.45 0.01 -8.47
N ASP A 18 14.63 -0.61 -8.46
CA ASP A 18 14.97 -1.65 -9.42
C ASP A 18 14.19 -2.93 -9.11
N VAL A 19 14.03 -3.28 -7.83
CA VAL A 19 13.11 -4.34 -7.40
C VAL A 19 11.70 -4.04 -7.86
N PHE A 20 11.19 -2.84 -7.60
CA PHE A 20 9.83 -2.47 -7.99
C PHE A 20 9.63 -2.53 -9.51
N LEU A 21 10.61 -2.09 -10.30
CA LEU A 21 10.54 -2.15 -11.77
C LEU A 21 10.57 -3.60 -12.27
N ARG A 22 11.34 -4.50 -11.64
CA ARG A 22 11.28 -5.94 -11.95
C ARG A 22 9.90 -6.53 -11.68
N LEU A 23 9.28 -6.21 -10.55
CA LEU A 23 7.91 -6.61 -10.24
C LEU A 23 6.90 -6.03 -11.25
N SER A 24 7.05 -4.75 -11.59
CA SER A 24 6.20 -4.11 -12.60
C SER A 24 6.31 -4.82 -13.95
N ASN A 25 7.50 -5.27 -14.35
CA ASN A 25 7.71 -6.03 -15.58
C ASN A 25 7.13 -7.45 -15.50
N LYS A 26 7.32 -8.15 -14.35
CA LYS A 26 6.76 -9.49 -14.09
C LYS A 26 5.25 -9.55 -14.33
N TYR A 27 4.53 -8.48 -13.99
CA TYR A 27 3.07 -8.37 -14.14
C TYR A 27 2.62 -7.50 -15.31
N ASP A 28 3.51 -7.17 -16.27
CA ASP A 28 3.17 -6.31 -17.41
C ASP A 28 2.56 -4.93 -17.01
N GLY A 29 2.85 -4.42 -15.81
CA GLY A 29 2.16 -3.26 -15.22
C GLY A 29 2.35 -1.94 -15.97
N ASN A 30 3.42 -1.85 -16.77
CA ASN A 30 3.70 -0.73 -17.67
C ASN A 30 3.35 -1.02 -19.15
N ARG A 31 2.67 -2.13 -19.45
CA ARG A 31 2.27 -2.45 -20.82
C ARG A 31 1.38 -1.33 -21.40
N TYR A 32 1.77 -0.83 -22.58
CA TYR A 32 1.14 0.30 -23.28
C TYR A 32 1.17 1.65 -22.53
N VAL A 33 1.96 1.78 -21.45
CA VAL A 33 2.08 3.02 -20.69
C VAL A 33 3.07 3.96 -21.37
N LYS A 34 2.65 5.20 -21.63
CA LYS A 34 3.51 6.23 -22.26
C LYS A 34 4.21 7.14 -21.25
N PHE A 35 3.52 7.57 -20.19
CA PHE A 35 4.02 8.63 -19.30
C PHE A 35 3.83 8.37 -17.81
N PHE A 36 2.70 7.78 -17.40
CA PHE A 36 2.39 7.58 -15.98
C PHE A 36 2.67 6.13 -15.59
N THR A 37 3.91 5.80 -15.23
CA THR A 37 4.36 4.43 -14.92
C THR A 37 3.81 3.89 -13.58
N CYS A 38 3.99 2.60 -13.30
CA CYS A 38 3.71 2.02 -11.98
C CYS A 38 4.50 2.75 -10.87
N TRP A 39 5.75 3.14 -11.14
CA TRP A 39 6.55 3.90 -10.17
C TRP A 39 5.95 5.28 -9.89
N ASN A 40 5.46 5.98 -10.93
CA ASN A 40 4.77 7.26 -10.73
C ASN A 40 3.47 7.09 -9.94
N GLN A 41 2.73 6.00 -10.17
CA GLN A 41 1.54 5.69 -9.39
C GLN A 41 1.89 5.43 -7.92
N LEU A 42 2.91 4.62 -7.63
CA LEU A 42 3.38 4.39 -6.27
C LEU A 42 3.69 5.71 -5.57
N ALA A 43 4.54 6.54 -6.18
CA ALA A 43 4.92 7.85 -5.62
C ALA A 43 3.70 8.75 -5.37
N VAL A 44 2.76 8.81 -6.30
CA VAL A 44 1.57 9.67 -6.15
C VAL A 44 0.62 9.15 -5.07
N LEU A 45 0.43 7.83 -4.96
CA LEU A 45 -0.40 7.24 -3.91
C LEU A 45 0.24 7.43 -2.53
N MET A 46 1.55 7.20 -2.40
CA MET A 46 2.28 7.47 -1.15
C MET A 46 2.18 8.94 -0.75
N PHE A 47 2.37 9.87 -1.70
CA PHE A 47 2.16 11.29 -1.44
C PHE A 47 0.74 11.58 -0.98
N GLY A 48 -0.27 10.97 -1.61
CA GLY A 48 -1.66 11.10 -1.21
C GLY A 48 -1.90 10.69 0.24
N GLN A 49 -1.34 9.55 0.66
CA GLN A 49 -1.44 9.07 2.05
C GLN A 49 -0.74 10.01 3.03
N LEU A 50 0.53 10.35 2.76
CA LEU A 50 1.32 11.22 3.65
C LEU A 50 0.77 12.65 3.74
N ALA A 51 0.15 13.14 2.67
CA ALA A 51 -0.49 14.45 2.64
C ALA A 51 -1.95 14.40 3.14
N ASN A 52 -2.44 13.26 3.62
CA ASN A 52 -3.82 13.04 4.07
C ASN A 52 -4.86 13.52 3.03
N ARG A 53 -4.75 13.05 1.78
CA ARG A 53 -5.69 13.35 0.71
C ARG A 53 -6.78 12.28 0.67
N GLU A 54 -8.04 12.69 0.76
CA GLU A 54 -9.18 11.78 0.94
C GLU A 54 -9.78 11.25 -0.37
N SER A 55 -9.39 11.82 -1.53
CA SER A 55 -9.92 11.39 -2.82
C SER A 55 -8.89 11.47 -3.95
N LEU A 56 -9.14 10.71 -5.03
CA LEU A 56 -8.34 10.82 -6.26
C LEU A 56 -8.35 12.22 -6.86
N ARG A 57 -9.43 12.99 -6.64
CA ARG A 57 -9.52 14.37 -7.09
C ARG A 57 -8.56 15.25 -6.28
N ASP A 58 -8.52 15.07 -4.96
CA ASP A 58 -7.65 15.86 -4.09
C ASP A 58 -6.18 15.55 -4.34
N VAL A 59 -5.84 14.27 -4.55
CA VAL A 59 -4.48 13.86 -4.95
C VAL A 59 -4.10 14.49 -6.29
N ALA A 60 -4.98 14.46 -7.29
CA ALA A 60 -4.72 15.07 -8.59
C ALA A 60 -4.51 16.59 -8.48
N LEU A 61 -5.36 17.30 -7.73
CA LEU A 61 -5.21 18.74 -7.53
C LEU A 61 -3.91 19.09 -6.80
N ALA A 62 -3.56 18.33 -5.75
CA ALA A 62 -2.33 18.54 -4.99
C ALA A 62 -1.08 18.32 -5.86
N THR A 63 -1.06 17.24 -6.66
CA THR A 63 0.06 16.99 -7.59
C THR A 63 0.13 18.00 -8.73
N GLN A 64 -1.01 18.51 -9.21
CA GLN A 64 -1.07 19.57 -10.23
C GLN A 64 -0.54 20.91 -9.71
N ALA A 65 -0.88 21.28 -8.47
CA ALA A 65 -0.32 22.46 -7.82
C ALA A 65 1.21 22.37 -7.67
N LEU A 66 1.75 21.15 -7.59
CA LEU A 66 3.18 20.85 -7.56
C LEU A 66 3.77 20.51 -8.93
N SER A 67 3.07 20.77 -10.04
CA SER A 67 3.50 20.39 -11.40
C SER A 67 4.89 20.86 -11.77
N GLY A 68 5.28 22.08 -11.38
CA GLY A 68 6.64 22.61 -11.60
C GLY A 68 7.75 21.85 -10.86
N LYS A 69 7.40 21.01 -9.88
CA LYS A 69 8.31 20.17 -9.07
C LYS A 69 8.05 18.68 -9.26
N ALA A 70 7.03 18.29 -10.04
CA ALA A 70 6.51 16.92 -10.12
C ALA A 70 7.58 15.90 -10.54
N TYR A 71 8.46 16.28 -11.46
CA TYR A 71 9.57 15.43 -11.89
C TYR A 71 10.52 15.10 -10.73
N HIS A 72 10.93 16.13 -9.99
CA HIS A 72 11.83 15.95 -8.84
C HIS A 72 11.18 15.21 -7.68
N LEU A 73 9.84 15.27 -7.56
CA LEU A 73 9.05 14.51 -6.60
C LEU A 73 8.76 13.07 -7.03
N GLY A 74 9.21 12.63 -8.23
CA GLY A 74 8.97 11.27 -8.71
C GLY A 74 7.59 11.03 -9.34
N PHE A 75 6.75 12.05 -9.45
CA PHE A 75 5.41 11.95 -10.04
C PHE A 75 5.42 11.87 -11.59
N GLY A 76 6.59 12.08 -12.20
CA GLY A 76 6.71 12.21 -13.65
C GLY A 76 6.24 13.59 -14.09
N LYS A 77 5.27 13.65 -15.02
CA LYS A 77 4.76 14.93 -15.54
C LYS A 77 3.79 15.58 -14.53
N TYR A 78 2.69 14.89 -14.23
CA TYR A 78 1.70 15.20 -13.19
C TYR A 78 0.63 14.09 -13.20
N ALA A 79 -0.06 13.88 -12.08
CA ALA A 79 -1.16 12.92 -12.03
C ALA A 79 -2.49 13.62 -12.33
N THR A 80 -3.28 13.03 -13.22
CA THR A 80 -4.68 13.43 -13.43
C THR A 80 -5.60 12.42 -12.76
N LYS A 81 -6.82 12.85 -12.42
CA LYS A 81 -7.86 11.94 -11.91
C LYS A 81 -8.08 10.74 -12.85
N SER A 82 -8.09 10.98 -14.16
CA SER A 82 -8.27 9.92 -15.17
C SER A 82 -7.11 8.93 -15.19
N ASN A 83 -5.86 9.42 -15.10
CA ASN A 83 -4.69 8.55 -15.05
C ASN A 83 -4.70 7.67 -13.79
N LEU A 84 -4.98 8.26 -12.62
CA LEU A 84 -5.06 7.53 -11.35
C LEU A 84 -6.15 6.49 -11.37
N SER A 85 -7.37 6.86 -11.78
CA SER A 85 -8.49 5.92 -11.87
C SER A 85 -8.21 4.78 -12.85
N LYS A 86 -7.66 5.09 -14.03
CA LYS A 86 -7.30 4.07 -15.02
C LYS A 86 -6.19 3.15 -14.50
N ALA A 87 -5.15 3.70 -13.88
CA ALA A 87 -4.05 2.91 -13.32
C ALA A 87 -4.53 1.98 -12.20
N ASN A 88 -5.34 2.47 -11.27
CA ASN A 88 -5.87 1.68 -10.17
C ASN A 88 -6.80 0.54 -10.63
N ASN A 89 -7.54 0.72 -11.73
CA ASN A 89 -8.44 -0.30 -12.24
C ASN A 89 -7.78 -1.38 -13.09
N ASN A 90 -6.67 -1.06 -13.77
CA ASN A 90 -6.13 -1.94 -14.82
C ASN A 90 -4.77 -2.58 -14.45
N ARG A 91 -4.08 -2.07 -13.43
CA ARG A 91 -2.79 -2.64 -13.02
C ARG A 91 -2.99 -3.73 -12.00
N ASP A 92 -2.21 -4.78 -12.15
CA ASP A 92 -2.19 -5.88 -11.20
C ASP A 92 -1.72 -5.37 -9.83
N TYR A 93 -2.55 -5.57 -8.81
CA TYR A 93 -2.25 -5.13 -7.45
C TYR A 93 -1.06 -5.88 -6.85
N ARG A 94 -0.76 -7.09 -7.35
CA ARG A 94 0.36 -7.94 -6.87
C ARG A 94 1.72 -7.28 -7.04
N ILE A 95 1.85 -6.31 -7.95
CA ILE A 95 3.04 -5.46 -8.07
C ILE A 95 3.31 -4.72 -6.76
N PHE A 96 2.27 -4.15 -6.16
CA PHE A 96 2.36 -3.37 -4.93
C PHE A 96 2.40 -4.26 -3.70
N GLU A 97 1.64 -5.36 -3.71
CA GLU A 97 1.61 -6.34 -2.63
C GLU A 97 2.98 -7.02 -2.43
N GLU A 98 3.56 -7.60 -3.49
CA GLU A 98 4.87 -8.26 -3.38
C GLU A 98 5.96 -7.26 -2.98
N PHE A 99 5.87 -6.02 -3.47
CA PHE A 99 6.81 -4.98 -3.08
C PHE A 99 6.63 -4.57 -1.61
N ALA A 100 5.40 -4.45 -1.12
CA ALA A 100 5.13 -4.13 0.27
C ALA A 100 5.70 -5.21 1.20
N TYR A 101 5.48 -6.50 0.90
CA TYR A 101 6.08 -7.60 1.67
C TYR A 101 7.59 -7.59 1.65
N ARG A 102 8.23 -7.24 0.51
CA ARG A 102 9.67 -7.05 0.44
C ARG A 102 10.16 -5.93 1.37
N VAL A 103 9.52 -4.76 1.33
CA VAL A 103 9.88 -3.60 2.17
C VAL A 103 9.65 -3.90 3.65
N ILE A 104 8.58 -4.64 3.98
CA ILE A 104 8.31 -5.11 5.34
C ILE A 104 9.44 -6.02 5.83
N ALA A 105 9.87 -6.99 5.03
CA ALA A 105 10.98 -7.87 5.39
C ALA A 105 12.27 -7.07 5.67
N GLU A 106 12.62 -6.13 4.78
CA GLU A 106 13.78 -5.23 5.00
C GLU A 106 13.66 -4.41 6.28
N ALA A 107 12.46 -3.89 6.56
CA ALA A 107 12.21 -3.09 7.75
C ALA A 107 12.34 -3.92 9.03
N ARG A 108 11.86 -5.18 9.03
CA ARG A 108 11.99 -6.11 10.16
C ARG A 108 13.46 -6.42 10.44
N GLU A 109 14.25 -6.70 9.42
CA GLU A 109 15.69 -6.94 9.57
C GLU A 109 16.40 -5.71 10.15
N CYS A 110 16.08 -4.51 9.66
CA CYS A 110 16.64 -3.26 10.18
C CYS A 110 16.25 -2.95 11.65
N ARG A 111 15.12 -3.50 12.11
CA ARG A 111 14.59 -3.33 13.47
C ARG A 111 14.67 -4.60 14.31
N ALA A 112 15.53 -5.55 13.95
CA ALA A 112 15.69 -6.77 14.71
C ALA A 112 16.09 -6.44 16.16
N THR A 113 15.18 -6.69 17.08
CA THR A 113 15.36 -6.51 18.52
C THR A 113 14.85 -7.75 19.21
N ASP A 114 15.55 -8.20 20.25
CA ASP A 114 15.15 -9.34 21.07
C ASP A 114 14.79 -8.84 22.47
N ILE A 115 13.55 -8.38 22.60
CA ILE A 115 13.05 -7.75 23.83
C ILE A 115 12.58 -8.83 24.80
N PHE A 116 11.84 -9.82 24.28
CA PHE A 116 11.22 -10.86 25.10
C PHE A 116 12.15 -12.05 25.35
N LYS A 117 13.24 -12.21 24.58
CA LYS A 117 14.18 -13.34 24.72
C LYS A 117 13.49 -14.70 24.61
N LEU A 118 12.47 -14.75 23.76
CA LEU A 118 11.78 -15.97 23.39
C LEU A 118 12.46 -16.50 22.13
N ASN A 119 12.63 -17.82 22.04
CA ASN A 119 13.12 -18.45 20.81
C ASN A 119 12.00 -18.44 19.76
N GLY A 120 11.78 -17.28 19.14
CA GLY A 120 10.75 -17.03 18.13
C GLY A 120 10.21 -15.60 18.18
N HIS A 121 9.31 -15.26 17.25
CA HIS A 121 8.67 -13.96 17.19
C HIS A 121 7.37 -13.90 18.01
N VAL A 122 7.12 -12.75 18.63
CA VAL A 122 5.86 -12.49 19.34
C VAL A 122 4.97 -11.60 18.48
N TYR A 123 3.78 -12.12 18.16
CA TYR A 123 2.83 -11.42 17.30
C TYR A 123 1.56 -11.01 18.03
N ALA A 124 1.07 -9.82 17.72
CA ALA A 124 -0.30 -9.39 18.00
C ALA A 124 -1.15 -9.57 16.74
N PHE A 125 -2.32 -10.18 16.87
CA PHE A 125 -3.28 -10.33 15.78
C PHE A 125 -4.51 -9.48 16.07
N ASP A 126 -4.83 -8.56 15.17
CA ASP A 126 -6.01 -7.70 15.26
C ASP A 126 -6.51 -7.34 13.86
N SER A 127 -7.73 -6.81 13.77
CA SER A 127 -8.32 -6.43 12.49
C SER A 127 -8.91 -5.03 12.51
N THR A 128 -8.84 -4.35 11.37
CA THR A 128 -9.52 -3.06 11.17
C THR A 128 -10.58 -3.19 10.08
N THR A 129 -11.74 -2.56 10.30
CA THR A 129 -12.83 -2.55 9.32
C THR A 129 -12.81 -1.23 8.55
N ILE A 130 -12.73 -1.33 7.22
CA ILE A 130 -12.82 -0.19 6.31
C ILE A 130 -14.21 -0.22 5.68
N GLU A 131 -15.02 0.80 5.99
CA GLU A 131 -16.36 0.96 5.40
C GLU A 131 -16.26 1.29 3.92
N LEU A 132 -17.08 0.63 3.10
CA LEU A 132 -17.14 0.83 1.66
C LEU A 132 -18.58 1.07 1.22
N CYS A 133 -18.73 1.86 0.16
CA CYS A 133 -20.02 2.02 -0.50
C CYS A 133 -20.41 0.69 -1.18
N LEU A 134 -21.43 0.00 -0.65
CA LEU A 134 -21.90 -1.28 -1.19
C LEU A 134 -22.34 -1.21 -2.65
N ASN A 135 -22.85 -0.05 -3.10
CA ASN A 135 -23.23 0.15 -4.50
C ASN A 135 -22.03 0.12 -5.44
N ALA A 136 -20.88 0.63 -5.00
CA ALA A 136 -19.64 0.59 -5.76
C ALA A 136 -18.92 -0.77 -5.61
N PHE A 137 -18.95 -1.35 -4.40
CA PHE A 137 -18.27 -2.60 -4.05
C PHE A 137 -19.28 -3.68 -3.64
N LYS A 138 -20.04 -4.19 -4.60
CA LYS A 138 -21.14 -5.14 -4.35
C LYS A 138 -20.70 -6.46 -3.67
N TRP A 139 -19.43 -6.82 -3.82
CA TRP A 139 -18.85 -8.02 -3.22
C TRP A 139 -18.47 -7.82 -1.74
N ALA A 140 -18.21 -6.59 -1.30
CA ALA A 140 -17.70 -6.30 0.04
C ALA A 140 -18.85 -6.20 1.06
N ILE A 141 -19.54 -7.30 1.32
CA ILE A 141 -20.75 -7.32 2.14
C ILE A 141 -20.39 -7.31 3.63
N TYR A 142 -20.91 -6.35 4.39
CA TYR A 142 -20.82 -6.35 5.86
C TYR A 142 -22.15 -6.78 6.51
N ARG A 143 -23.18 -5.94 6.40
CA ARG A 143 -24.52 -6.21 6.95
C ARG A 143 -25.55 -6.08 5.83
N LYS A 144 -25.93 -7.21 5.22
CA LYS A 144 -26.89 -7.28 4.08
C LYS A 144 -28.15 -6.45 4.35
N ASN A 145 -28.71 -6.58 5.55
CA ASN A 145 -29.98 -5.94 5.92
C ASN A 145 -29.86 -4.41 6.13
N GLN A 146 -28.66 -3.88 6.31
CA GLN A 146 -28.41 -2.44 6.54
C GLN A 146 -27.81 -1.74 5.31
N GLY A 147 -27.66 -2.44 4.19
CA GLY A 147 -27.02 -1.89 2.98
C GLY A 147 -25.57 -1.44 3.18
N LYS A 148 -24.90 -1.91 4.25
CA LYS A 148 -23.52 -1.53 4.58
C LYS A 148 -22.53 -2.48 3.91
N GLY A 149 -21.58 -1.89 3.19
CA GLY A 149 -20.44 -2.57 2.62
C GLY A 149 -19.16 -2.28 3.41
N GLY A 150 -18.18 -3.17 3.32
CA GLY A 150 -16.88 -2.98 3.95
C GLY A 150 -15.99 -4.18 3.78
N ILE A 151 -14.69 -3.92 3.94
CA ILE A 151 -13.67 -4.95 4.05
C ILE A 151 -13.10 -4.94 5.47
N LYS A 152 -12.50 -6.05 5.85
CA LYS A 152 -11.71 -6.15 7.06
C LYS A 152 -10.29 -6.52 6.67
N VAL A 153 -9.33 -5.82 7.26
CA VAL A 153 -7.91 -6.06 7.09
C VAL A 153 -7.40 -6.69 8.38
N HIS A 154 -7.23 -8.01 8.37
CA HIS A 154 -6.61 -8.76 9.46
C HIS A 154 -5.11 -8.60 9.36
N THR A 155 -4.48 -8.18 10.45
CA THR A 155 -3.06 -7.82 10.47
C THR A 155 -2.35 -8.60 11.55
N LEU A 156 -1.24 -9.24 11.20
CA LEU A 156 -0.28 -9.74 12.17
C LEU A 156 0.78 -8.68 12.38
N TYR A 157 1.00 -8.30 13.64
CA TYR A 157 1.94 -7.26 14.03
C TYR A 157 3.05 -7.87 14.89
N ASP A 158 4.29 -7.78 14.41
CA ASP A 158 5.47 -8.18 15.17
C ASP A 158 5.71 -7.14 16.27
N ILE A 159 5.52 -7.57 17.52
CA ILE A 159 5.56 -6.68 18.68
C ILE A 159 6.99 -6.19 18.92
N GLU A 160 8.00 -7.02 18.65
CA GLU A 160 9.40 -6.68 18.90
C GLU A 160 9.89 -5.67 17.87
N THR A 161 9.72 -5.97 16.59
CA THR A 161 10.16 -5.05 15.52
C THR A 161 9.22 -3.84 15.38
N SER A 162 8.03 -3.91 15.97
CA SER A 162 6.95 -2.93 15.85
C SER A 162 6.48 -2.74 14.39
N ILE A 163 6.46 -3.82 13.61
CA ILE A 163 6.18 -3.81 12.16
C ILE A 163 5.07 -4.82 11.83
N PRO A 164 4.05 -4.46 11.02
CA PRO A 164 3.11 -5.43 10.46
C PRO A 164 3.80 -6.43 9.52
N THR A 165 3.50 -7.72 9.65
CA THR A 165 4.17 -8.80 8.90
C THR A 165 3.26 -9.53 7.92
N PHE A 166 1.95 -9.48 8.17
CA PHE A 166 0.95 -10.17 7.37
C PHE A 166 -0.33 -9.36 7.28
N PHE A 167 -0.92 -9.34 6.10
CA PHE A 167 -2.22 -8.73 5.85
C PHE A 167 -3.12 -9.72 5.12
N HIS A 168 -4.32 -9.93 5.66
CA HIS A 168 -5.37 -10.69 5.01
C HIS A 168 -6.62 -9.82 4.85
N ILE A 169 -7.05 -9.60 3.61
CA ILE A 169 -8.21 -8.76 3.32
C ILE A 169 -9.42 -9.65 3.02
N THR A 170 -10.46 -9.51 3.83
CA THR A 170 -11.71 -10.25 3.66
C THR A 170 -12.91 -9.30 3.61
N GLU A 171 -14.09 -9.84 3.31
CA GLU A 171 -15.34 -9.13 3.58
C GLU A 171 -15.44 -8.78 5.06
N ALA A 172 -16.01 -7.61 5.40
CA ALA A 172 -16.04 -7.14 6.80
C ALA A 172 -16.83 -8.03 7.76
N ARG A 173 -17.71 -8.90 7.25
CA ARG A 173 -18.47 -9.86 8.08
C ARG A 173 -17.66 -11.04 8.59
N VAL A 174 -16.47 -11.28 8.03
CA VAL A 174 -15.61 -12.40 8.46
C VAL A 174 -15.10 -12.11 9.87
N ASN A 175 -15.28 -13.07 10.77
CA ASN A 175 -14.75 -13.00 12.13
C ASN A 175 -13.25 -13.30 12.12
N ASP A 176 -12.50 -12.65 13.00
CA ASP A 176 -11.05 -12.72 13.11
C ASP A 176 -10.62 -14.17 13.40
N MET A 177 -11.40 -14.92 14.18
CA MET A 177 -11.16 -16.36 14.42
C MET A 177 -11.08 -17.18 13.12
N ASN A 178 -11.92 -16.86 12.13
CA ASN A 178 -11.93 -17.57 10.85
C ASN A 178 -10.78 -17.11 9.93
N ALA A 179 -10.20 -15.95 10.19
CA ALA A 179 -9.04 -15.46 9.44
C ALA A 179 -7.72 -16.02 9.98
N MET A 180 -7.72 -16.58 11.21
CA MET A 180 -6.51 -17.17 11.81
C MET A 180 -5.99 -18.36 10.99
N ASP A 181 -6.86 -19.09 10.29
CA ASP A 181 -6.45 -20.20 9.40
C ASP A 181 -5.56 -19.76 8.23
N ALA A 182 -5.56 -18.47 7.90
CA ALA A 182 -4.74 -17.90 6.83
C ALA A 182 -3.36 -17.41 7.34
N ILE A 183 -3.13 -17.41 8.66
CA ILE A 183 -1.86 -16.96 9.24
C ILE A 183 -0.77 -17.97 8.85
N PRO A 184 0.34 -17.53 8.23
CA PRO A 184 1.42 -18.43 7.87
C PRO A 184 2.09 -18.99 9.13
N TYR A 185 2.42 -20.28 9.08
CA TYR A 185 3.26 -20.89 10.10
C TYR A 185 4.72 -20.48 9.88
N GLU A 186 5.37 -19.98 10.93
CA GLU A 186 6.81 -19.76 10.97
C GLU A 186 7.44 -20.83 11.86
N GLU A 187 8.42 -21.57 11.31
CA GLU A 187 9.25 -22.49 12.08
C GLU A 187 10.23 -21.70 12.95
N ASN A 188 10.43 -22.15 14.19
CA ASN A 188 11.42 -21.59 15.12
C ASN A 188 12.83 -22.13 14.86
#